data_AF-A0A7J8NBQ8-F1
#
_entry.id   AF-A0A7J8NBQ8-F1
#
_cell.length_a   1.000
_cell.length_b   1.000
_cell.length_c   1.000
_cell.angle_alpha   90.00
_cell.angle_beta   90.00
_cell.angle_gamma   90.00
#
_symmetry.space_group_name_H-M   'P 1'
#
loop_
_entity.id
_entity.type
_entity.pdbx_description
1 polymer ?
#
loop_
_entity_poly.entity_id
_entity_poly.type
_entity_poly.pdbx_seq_one_letter_code
_entity_poly.pdbx_strand_id
1 'polypeptide(L)'
;MEPRVGNKFRLGRKIGSGSFGEIYLGTNIQTNEEVAIKLVSSLANKLAIKRRDSSKWAWEGKEFDSNFSRWLRCTMPDRIVMFWESLITMQMFGALDTLVYVYDMENVKTKHPQLLYESKLYRILQGGTGIPNVRWFGVEGDYNVMVMDLLGPSLEDLFNFCSRKLSLKSVLMLADQMINRVEFVHSKSFLHRDIKPDNFIMGLGRRANQVYMIDFGLAKKYRDSSHQHIPY
;
A
#
# COMPACT_ATOMS: atom_id res chain seq x y z
N MET A 1 -14.59 5.33 30.85
CA MET A 1 -13.39 4.48 30.78
C MET A 1 -12.70 4.80 29.47
N GLU A 2 -11.40 5.10 29.45
CA GLU A 2 -10.70 5.37 28.18
C GLU A 2 -10.71 4.10 27.31
N PRO A 3 -11.03 4.18 26.00
CA PRO A 3 -11.03 3.02 25.13
C PRO A 3 -9.63 2.44 24.97
N ARG A 4 -9.52 1.11 25.11
CA ARG A 4 -8.25 0.37 25.04
C ARG A 4 -8.34 -0.76 24.04
N VAL A 5 -7.20 -1.09 23.42
CA VAL A 5 -7.03 -2.17 22.46
C VAL A 5 -6.00 -3.16 23.02
N GLY A 6 -6.34 -4.46 23.05
CA GLY A 6 -5.46 -5.54 23.49
C GLY A 6 -4.96 -5.37 24.93
N ASN A 7 -5.67 -4.59 25.76
CA ASN A 7 -5.28 -4.13 27.09
C ASN A 7 -3.90 -3.44 27.19
N LYS A 8 -3.28 -3.09 26.05
CA LYS A 8 -1.92 -2.54 25.97
C LYS A 8 -1.86 -1.15 25.36
N PHE A 9 -2.83 -0.80 24.52
CA PHE A 9 -2.83 0.44 23.77
C PHE A 9 -4.06 1.27 24.12
N ARG A 10 -3.87 2.55 24.42
CA ARG A 10 -4.95 3.53 24.53
C ARG A 10 -5.32 4.01 23.14
N LEU A 11 -6.61 4.00 22.80
CA LEU A 11 -7.13 4.56 21.55
C LEU A 11 -7.31 6.07 21.70
N GLY A 12 -6.76 6.84 20.76
CA GLY A 12 -6.81 8.29 20.72
C GLY A 12 -7.70 8.83 19.61
N ARG A 13 -7.34 9.99 19.05
CA ARG A 13 -8.10 10.65 17.99
C ARG A 13 -7.97 9.91 16.65
N LYS A 14 -8.99 10.02 15.80
CA LYS A 14 -8.91 9.58 14.39
C LYS A 14 -7.88 10.44 13.66
N ILE A 15 -7.02 9.80 12.87
CA ILE A 15 -5.97 10.46 12.07
C ILE A 15 -6.12 10.20 10.57
N GLY A 16 -6.98 9.27 10.16
CA GLY A 16 -7.26 9.03 8.76
C GLY A 16 -8.27 7.91 8.53
N SER A 17 -8.41 7.56 7.26
CA SER A 17 -9.19 6.41 6.79
C SER A 17 -8.36 5.64 5.78
N GLY A 18 -8.28 4.32 5.93
CA GLY A 18 -7.73 3.43 4.91
C GLY A 18 -8.84 2.88 4.01
N SER A 19 -8.46 2.10 3.00
CA SER A 19 -9.36 1.50 2.01
C SER A 19 -10.55 0.72 2.61
N PHE A 20 -10.40 0.18 3.82
CA PHE A 20 -11.37 -0.73 4.44
C PHE A 20 -11.77 -0.34 5.88
N GLY A 21 -11.28 0.78 6.40
CA GLY A 21 -11.48 1.10 7.81
C GLY A 21 -10.88 2.43 8.25
N GLU A 22 -10.91 2.68 9.54
CA GLU A 22 -10.49 3.94 10.15
C GLU A 22 -9.12 3.80 10.81
N ILE A 23 -8.31 4.85 10.75
CA ILE A 23 -6.99 4.89 11.37
C ILE A 23 -7.02 5.89 12.52
N TYR A 24 -6.57 5.45 13.69
CA TYR A 24 -6.51 6.23 14.92
C TYR A 24 -5.08 6.35 15.42
N LEU A 25 -4.76 7.49 16.04
CA LEU A 25 -3.59 7.60 16.89
C LEU A 25 -3.82 6.75 18.13
N GLY A 26 -2.83 5.97 18.52
CA GLY A 26 -2.82 5.23 19.78
C GLY A 26 -1.54 5.48 20.57
N THR A 27 -1.57 5.06 21.83
CA THR A 27 -0.40 5.15 22.71
C THR A 27 -0.24 3.84 23.46
N ASN A 28 0.96 3.26 23.42
CA ASN A 28 1.31 2.12 24.27
C ASN A 28 1.34 2.57 25.74
N ILE A 29 0.54 1.94 26.59
CA ILE A 29 0.34 2.37 27.98
C ILE A 29 1.60 2.12 28.83
N GLN A 30 2.45 1.16 28.45
CA GLN A 30 3.67 0.84 29.20
C GLN A 30 4.84 1.72 28.80
N THR A 31 5.00 1.98 27.50
CA THR A 31 6.18 2.68 26.96
C THR A 31 5.93 4.15 26.63
N ASN A 32 4.67 4.59 26.62
CA ASN A 32 4.21 5.86 26.05
C ASN A 32 4.57 6.06 24.57
N GLU A 33 4.93 4.99 23.85
CA GLU A 33 5.20 5.04 22.41
C GLU A 33 3.89 5.29 21.63
N GLU A 34 3.91 6.26 20.72
CA GLU A 34 2.80 6.52 19.81
C GLU A 34 2.75 5.48 18.68
N VAL A 35 1.54 5.03 18.34
CA VAL A 35 1.27 3.98 17.36
C VAL A 35 0.10 4.37 16.46
N ALA A 36 -0.01 3.76 15.29
CA ALA A 36 -1.21 3.82 14.46
C ALA A 36 -2.08 2.58 14.70
N ILE A 37 -3.38 2.79 14.89
CA ILE A 37 -4.37 1.72 15.13
C ILE A 37 -5.37 1.72 13.97
N LYS A 38 -5.34 0.68 13.14
CA LYS A 38 -6.29 0.43 12.04
C LYS A 38 -7.44 -0.42 12.57
N LEU A 39 -8.66 0.12 12.49
CA LEU A 39 -9.90 -0.55 12.87
C LEU A 39 -10.71 -0.88 11.62
N VAL A 40 -11.03 -2.15 11.41
CA VAL A 40 -11.87 -2.63 10.31
C VAL A 40 -13.06 -3.39 10.89
N SER A 41 -14.27 -2.90 10.63
CA SER A 41 -15.48 -3.57 11.08
C SER A 41 -15.62 -4.96 10.44
N SER A 42 -15.84 -5.97 11.27
CA SER A 42 -16.12 -7.34 10.86
C SER A 42 -17.45 -7.46 10.11
N LEU A 43 -18.37 -6.52 10.33
CA LEU A 43 -19.62 -6.38 9.57
C LEU A 43 -19.40 -5.72 8.21
N ALA A 44 -18.47 -4.76 8.11
CA ALA A 44 -18.09 -4.16 6.82
C ALA A 44 -17.49 -5.21 5.86
N ASN A 45 -16.76 -6.20 6.37
CA ASN A 45 -16.33 -7.36 5.55
C ASN A 45 -17.50 -8.10 4.90
N LYS A 46 -18.70 -8.13 5.52
CA LYS A 46 -19.91 -8.76 4.95
C LYS A 46 -20.63 -7.87 3.94
N LEU A 47 -20.55 -6.54 4.07
CA LEU A 47 -21.31 -5.57 3.26
C LEU A 47 -20.50 -4.96 2.10
N ALA A 48 -19.18 -4.79 2.24
CA ALA A 48 -18.31 -4.27 1.19
C ALA A 48 -18.29 -5.18 -0.05
N ILE A 49 -18.43 -6.49 0.15
CA ILE A 49 -18.60 -7.51 -0.91
C ILE A 49 -19.89 -7.27 -1.72
N LYS A 50 -20.90 -6.61 -1.16
CA LYS A 50 -22.21 -6.40 -1.80
C LYS A 50 -22.39 -5.02 -2.46
N ARG A 51 -21.48 -4.06 -2.21
CA ARG A 51 -21.60 -2.66 -2.67
C ARG A 51 -20.57 -2.23 -3.72
N ARG A 52 -19.62 -3.09 -4.09
CA ARG A 52 -18.63 -2.78 -5.14
C ARG A 52 -19.12 -3.05 -6.57
N ASP A 53 -20.40 -3.30 -6.75
CA ASP A 53 -21.08 -3.06 -8.02
C ASP A 53 -21.48 -1.58 -8.10
N SER A 54 -20.98 -0.86 -9.11
CA SER A 54 -21.46 0.44 -9.64
C SER A 54 -20.58 1.69 -9.47
N SER A 55 -19.40 1.66 -8.84
CA SER A 55 -18.46 2.79 -8.97
C SER A 55 -17.59 2.61 -10.22
N LYS A 56 -18.18 2.90 -11.38
CA LYS A 56 -17.48 3.14 -12.64
C LYS A 56 -16.37 4.16 -12.42
N TRP A 57 -15.13 3.72 -12.41
CA TRP A 57 -14.02 4.53 -12.87
C TRP A 57 -13.76 4.06 -14.30
N ALA A 58 -14.47 4.68 -15.25
CA ALA A 58 -14.00 4.65 -16.62
C ALA A 58 -12.67 5.40 -16.61
N TRP A 59 -11.60 4.70 -16.98
CA TRP A 59 -10.36 5.36 -17.38
C TRP A 59 -10.71 6.10 -18.66
N GLU A 60 -11.11 7.37 -18.55
CA GLU A 60 -11.10 8.26 -19.71
C GLU A 60 -9.64 8.41 -20.08
N GLY A 61 -9.24 7.65 -21.11
CA GLY A 61 -7.90 7.70 -21.67
C GLY A 61 -7.54 9.14 -22.01
N LYS A 62 -6.80 9.79 -21.13
CA LYS A 62 -5.90 10.85 -21.52
C LYS A 62 -4.64 10.14 -21.95
N GLU A 63 -4.34 10.26 -23.24
CA GLU A 63 -3.05 9.87 -23.80
C GLU A 63 -1.94 10.23 -22.83
N PHE A 64 -1.12 9.23 -22.51
CA PHE A 64 0.13 9.45 -21.81
C PHE A 64 0.95 10.39 -22.71
N ASP A 65 1.18 11.62 -22.23
CA ASP A 65 1.86 12.65 -23.02
C ASP A 65 3.17 12.08 -23.56
N SER A 66 3.27 11.97 -24.89
CA SER A 66 4.46 11.50 -25.60
C SER A 66 5.73 12.26 -25.21
N ASN A 67 5.59 13.46 -24.63
CA ASN A 67 6.69 14.23 -24.07
C ASN A 67 7.22 13.67 -22.75
N PHE A 68 6.43 12.97 -21.92
CA PHE A 68 6.89 12.43 -20.63
C PHE A 68 7.76 11.18 -20.83
N SER A 69 7.36 10.25 -21.71
CA SER A 69 8.19 9.09 -22.08
C SER A 69 9.46 9.52 -22.83
N ARG A 70 9.39 10.58 -23.64
CA ARG A 70 10.56 11.17 -24.31
C ARG A 70 11.46 11.92 -23.31
N TRP A 71 10.92 12.55 -22.29
CA TRP A 71 11.65 13.23 -21.22
C TRP A 71 12.36 12.24 -20.28
N LEU A 72 11.74 11.10 -19.96
CA LEU A 72 12.39 10.01 -19.21
C LEU A 72 13.65 9.51 -19.93
N ARG A 73 13.56 9.28 -21.25
CA ARG A 73 14.70 8.90 -22.12
C ARG A 73 15.83 9.93 -22.20
N CYS A 74 15.52 11.21 -22.02
CA CYS A 74 16.50 12.30 -22.18
C CYS A 74 17.21 12.73 -20.88
N THR A 75 16.74 12.29 -19.70
CA THR A 75 17.17 12.90 -18.42
C THR A 75 17.56 11.91 -17.32
N MET A 76 17.34 10.61 -17.51
CA MET A 76 17.67 9.58 -16.51
C MET A 76 18.78 8.64 -17.00
N PRO A 77 19.62 8.08 -16.10
CA PRO A 77 20.55 7.01 -16.45
C PRO A 77 19.80 5.82 -17.07
N ASP A 78 20.35 5.19 -18.10
CA ASP A 78 19.70 4.15 -18.91
C ASP A 78 19.02 3.02 -18.09
N ARG A 79 19.54 2.72 -16.89
CA ARG A 79 18.96 1.72 -15.99
C ARG A 79 17.57 2.09 -15.45
N ILE A 80 17.28 3.38 -15.21
CA ILE A 80 16.00 3.83 -14.65
C ILE A 80 14.93 3.93 -15.73
N VAL A 81 15.31 4.37 -16.94
CA VAL A 81 14.39 4.39 -18.10
C VAL A 81 14.04 2.98 -18.50
N MET A 82 15.02 2.08 -18.61
CA MET A 82 14.74 0.67 -18.88
C MET A 82 13.92 0.03 -17.77
N PHE A 83 14.00 0.47 -16.51
CA PHE A 83 13.20 -0.08 -15.41
C PHE A 83 11.78 0.50 -15.35
N TRP A 84 11.57 1.79 -15.66
CA TRP A 84 10.23 2.39 -15.76
C TRP A 84 9.53 1.92 -17.02
N GLU A 85 10.25 1.86 -18.15
CA GLU A 85 9.76 1.18 -19.35
C GLU A 85 9.58 -0.31 -19.07
N SER A 86 10.42 -1.03 -18.33
CA SER A 86 10.16 -2.43 -17.94
C SER A 86 9.06 -2.58 -16.90
N LEU A 87 8.74 -1.58 -16.07
CA LEU A 87 7.61 -1.62 -15.14
C LEU A 87 6.29 -1.37 -15.88
N ILE A 88 6.26 -0.39 -16.80
CA ILE A 88 5.17 -0.24 -17.76
C ILE A 88 5.08 -1.50 -18.62
N THR A 89 6.16 -1.94 -19.24
CA THR A 89 6.24 -3.05 -20.21
C THR A 89 5.99 -4.40 -19.53
N MET A 90 6.42 -4.65 -18.29
CA MET A 90 6.00 -5.86 -17.54
C MET A 90 4.54 -5.78 -17.07
N GLN A 91 3.95 -4.59 -17.01
CA GLN A 91 2.50 -4.41 -16.83
C GLN A 91 1.71 -4.31 -18.16
N MET A 92 2.38 -4.08 -19.30
CA MET A 92 1.77 -3.82 -20.61
C MET A 92 1.99 -4.94 -21.64
N PHE A 93 3.05 -5.75 -21.51
CA PHE A 93 3.29 -6.96 -22.32
C PHE A 93 2.62 -8.21 -21.72
N GLY A 94 1.73 -8.04 -20.74
CA GLY A 94 0.65 -8.98 -20.50
C GLY A 94 -0.49 -8.87 -21.52
N ALA A 95 -0.35 -8.05 -22.58
CA ALA A 95 -1.44 -7.69 -23.48
C ALA A 95 -1.18 -7.94 -24.97
N LEU A 96 -0.27 -8.83 -25.36
CA LEU A 96 -0.17 -9.34 -26.74
C LEU A 96 0.12 -10.84 -26.75
N ASP A 97 -0.83 -11.62 -26.24
CA ASP A 97 -1.61 -12.57 -27.06
C ASP A 97 -2.37 -13.50 -26.11
N THR A 98 -3.65 -13.68 -26.42
CA THR A 98 -4.61 -14.59 -25.76
C THR A 98 -5.34 -14.01 -24.55
N LEU A 99 -6.45 -13.31 -24.84
CA LEU A 99 -7.74 -13.54 -24.18
C LEU A 99 -7.70 -13.88 -22.68
N VAL A 100 -7.38 -12.92 -21.82
CA VAL A 100 -8.12 -12.83 -20.56
C VAL A 100 -8.29 -11.34 -20.20
N TYR A 101 -9.46 -10.80 -20.52
CA TYR A 101 -10.08 -9.84 -19.62
C TYR A 101 -10.18 -10.54 -18.27
N VAL A 102 -9.14 -10.48 -17.44
CA VAL A 102 -9.28 -10.81 -16.03
C VAL A 102 -9.93 -9.58 -15.41
N TYR A 103 -11.23 -9.41 -15.70
CA TYR A 103 -12.13 -9.15 -14.59
C TYR A 103 -11.81 -10.25 -13.57
N ASP A 104 -10.91 -9.97 -12.61
CA ASP A 104 -10.87 -10.73 -11.36
C ASP A 104 -12.15 -10.28 -10.67
N MET A 105 -13.30 -10.77 -11.15
CA MET A 105 -14.48 -10.89 -10.32
C MET A 105 -13.99 -11.71 -9.15
N GLU A 106 -13.64 -11.01 -8.07
CA GLU A 106 -13.36 -11.64 -6.80
C GLU A 106 -14.44 -12.69 -6.61
N ASN A 107 -14.04 -13.96 -6.54
CA ASN A 107 -14.99 -15.00 -6.18
C ASN A 107 -15.61 -14.54 -4.86
N VAL A 108 -16.90 -14.22 -4.88
CA VAL A 108 -17.75 -13.59 -3.84
C VAL A 108 -17.84 -14.45 -2.56
N LYS A 109 -16.89 -15.37 -2.38
CA LYS A 109 -16.83 -16.43 -1.38
C LYS A 109 -15.58 -16.37 -0.50
N THR A 110 -14.71 -15.37 -0.58
CA THR A 110 -13.63 -15.27 0.41
C THR A 110 -14.18 -14.69 1.72
N LYS A 111 -14.60 -15.58 2.62
CA LYS A 111 -15.00 -15.30 4.02
C LYS A 111 -13.84 -14.74 4.87
N HIS A 112 -12.74 -14.30 4.28
CA HIS A 112 -11.51 -14.00 5.00
C HIS A 112 -11.43 -12.51 5.35
N PRO A 113 -11.32 -12.15 6.64
CA PRO A 113 -11.17 -10.76 7.04
C PRO A 113 -9.86 -10.21 6.46
N GLN A 114 -9.95 -9.22 5.56
CA GLN A 114 -8.82 -8.68 4.79
C GLN A 114 -7.67 -8.20 5.69
N LEU A 115 -7.98 -7.65 6.88
CA LEU A 115 -6.96 -7.21 7.84
C LEU A 115 -6.12 -8.37 8.41
N LEU A 116 -6.68 -9.59 8.49
CA LEU A 116 -5.92 -10.78 8.88
C LEU A 116 -4.94 -11.19 7.78
N TYR A 117 -5.34 -11.07 6.51
CA TYR A 117 -4.43 -11.30 5.38
C TYR A 117 -3.30 -10.27 5.38
N GLU A 118 -3.66 -8.99 5.48
CA GLU A 118 -2.72 -7.87 5.50
C GLU A 118 -1.71 -8.00 6.65
N SER A 119 -2.16 -8.31 7.87
CA SER A 119 -1.28 -8.50 9.04
C SER A 119 -0.30 -9.67 8.87
N LYS A 120 -0.74 -10.78 8.25
CA LYS A 120 0.17 -11.90 7.93
C LYS A 120 1.20 -11.49 6.89
N LEU A 121 0.82 -10.69 5.90
CA LEU A 121 1.74 -10.24 4.87
C LEU A 121 2.79 -9.27 5.44
N TYR A 122 2.41 -8.33 6.29
CA TYR A 122 3.38 -7.50 7.01
C TYR A 122 4.40 -8.32 7.80
N ARG A 123 4.01 -9.44 8.43
CA ARG A 123 4.94 -10.35 9.12
C ARG A 123 5.95 -11.00 8.17
N ILE A 124 5.54 -11.33 6.94
CA ILE A 124 6.45 -11.88 5.90
C ILE A 124 7.43 -10.80 5.41
N LEU A 125 6.94 -9.57 5.28
CA LEU A 125 7.71 -8.42 4.80
C LEU A 125 8.56 -7.76 5.90
N GLN A 126 8.41 -8.19 7.16
CA GLN A 126 9.08 -7.60 8.31
C GLN A 126 10.61 -7.63 8.16
N GLY A 127 11.26 -6.54 8.57
CA GLY A 127 12.70 -6.33 8.41
C GLY A 127 13.09 -5.67 7.08
N GLY A 128 12.15 -5.52 6.13
CA GLY A 128 12.37 -4.73 4.91
C GLY A 128 12.48 -3.23 5.18
N THR A 129 13.41 -2.56 4.51
CA THR A 129 13.52 -1.09 4.55
C THR A 129 12.23 -0.44 4.04
N GLY A 130 11.64 0.44 4.85
CA GLY A 130 10.39 1.12 4.53
C GLY A 130 9.15 0.22 4.59
N ILE A 131 9.20 -0.89 5.33
CA ILE A 131 8.03 -1.65 5.74
C ILE A 131 7.72 -1.33 7.21
N PRO A 132 6.50 -0.84 7.54
CA PRO A 132 6.09 -0.60 8.93
C PRO A 132 6.03 -1.91 9.73
N ASN A 133 6.37 -1.85 11.02
CA ASN A 133 6.20 -3.00 11.90
C ASN A 133 4.77 -3.10 12.42
N VAL A 134 4.19 -4.31 12.36
CA VAL A 134 2.95 -4.64 13.08
C VAL A 134 3.32 -5.03 14.51
N ARG A 135 2.80 -4.27 15.48
CA ARG A 135 3.04 -4.45 16.91
C ARG A 135 2.04 -5.43 17.53
N TRP A 136 0.80 -5.41 17.05
CA TRP A 136 -0.26 -6.30 17.52
C TRP A 136 -1.38 -6.42 16.48
N PHE A 137 -2.04 -7.58 16.46
CA PHE A 137 -3.25 -7.81 15.71
C PHE A 137 -4.21 -8.65 16.55
N GLY A 138 -5.50 -8.34 16.51
CA GLY A 138 -6.53 -9.11 17.20
C GLY A 138 -7.94 -8.67 16.85
N VAL A 139 -8.92 -9.34 17.44
CA VAL A 139 -10.34 -9.04 17.29
C VAL A 139 -10.84 -8.49 18.62
N GLU A 140 -11.44 -7.30 18.58
CA GLU A 140 -12.03 -6.61 19.74
C GLU A 140 -13.49 -6.30 19.43
N GLY A 141 -14.42 -7.03 20.06
CA GLY A 141 -15.84 -6.98 19.71
C GLY A 141 -16.08 -7.29 18.23
N ASP A 142 -16.76 -6.38 17.52
CA ASP A 142 -17.04 -6.49 16.10
C ASP A 142 -15.92 -5.95 15.19
N TYR A 143 -14.73 -5.65 15.70
CA TYR A 143 -13.65 -5.04 14.92
C TYR A 143 -12.42 -5.95 14.84
N ASN A 144 -11.85 -6.05 13.65
CA ASN A 144 -10.46 -6.48 13.49
C ASN A 144 -9.58 -5.27 13.69
N VAL A 145 -8.55 -5.41 14.52
CA VAL A 145 -7.71 -4.31 14.95
C VAL A 145 -6.26 -4.64 14.69
N MET A 146 -5.55 -3.73 14.04
CA MET A 146 -4.11 -3.85 13.76
C MET A 146 -3.39 -2.62 14.29
N VAL A 147 -2.42 -2.84 15.17
CA VAL A 147 -1.55 -1.80 15.73
C VAL A 147 -0.21 -1.88 15.03
N MET A 148 0.26 -0.75 14.50
CA MET A 148 1.50 -0.64 13.73
C MET A 148 2.26 0.63 14.07
N ASP A 149 3.47 0.76 13.52
CA ASP A 149 4.27 1.97 13.63
C ASP A 149 3.49 3.21 13.19
N LEU A 150 3.55 4.28 13.99
CA LEU A 150 3.06 5.59 13.56
C LEU A 150 4.04 6.17 12.53
N LEU A 151 3.50 6.67 11.43
CA LEU A 151 4.24 7.30 10.33
C LEU A 151 3.77 8.74 10.12
N GLY A 152 4.48 9.46 9.25
CA GLY A 152 4.21 10.85 8.91
C GLY A 152 3.15 11.02 7.80
N PRO A 153 3.20 12.13 7.05
CA PRO A 153 2.27 12.40 5.96
C PRO A 153 2.52 11.48 4.75
N SER A 154 1.46 11.24 3.98
CA SER A 154 1.56 10.54 2.69
C SER A 154 2.25 11.42 1.63
N LEU A 155 2.70 10.80 0.53
CA LEU A 155 3.21 11.57 -0.61
C LEU A 155 2.10 12.40 -1.27
N GLU A 156 0.83 11.98 -1.21
CA GLU A 156 -0.30 12.81 -1.67
C GLU A 156 -0.49 14.05 -0.78
N ASP A 157 -0.42 13.89 0.54
CA ASP A 157 -0.49 15.03 1.49
C ASP A 157 0.63 16.03 1.23
N LEU A 158 1.87 15.52 1.04
CA LEU A 158 3.02 16.36 0.73
C LEU A 158 2.92 17.01 -0.65
N PHE A 159 2.38 16.29 -1.63
CA PHE A 159 2.16 16.85 -2.96
C PHE A 159 1.16 18.01 -2.91
N ASN A 160 0.07 17.86 -2.17
CA ASN A 160 -0.91 18.92 -1.96
C ASN A 160 -0.32 20.09 -1.15
N PHE A 161 0.49 19.81 -0.12
CA PHE A 161 1.21 20.84 0.63
C PHE A 161 2.16 21.67 -0.27
N CYS A 162 2.79 21.03 -1.25
CA CYS A 162 3.65 21.68 -2.24
C CYS A 162 2.87 22.27 -3.43
N SER A 163 1.59 22.61 -3.27
CA SER A 163 0.73 23.16 -4.33
C SER A 163 0.70 22.30 -5.60
N ARG A 164 0.72 20.97 -5.42
CA ARG A 164 0.71 19.97 -6.50
C ARG A 164 1.89 20.10 -7.47
N LYS A 165 3.04 20.55 -6.96
CA LYS A 165 4.30 20.63 -7.73
C LYS A 165 5.47 20.16 -6.88
N LEU A 166 6.24 19.21 -7.41
CA LEU A 166 7.50 18.77 -6.81
C LEU A 166 8.66 19.17 -7.73
N SER A 167 9.80 19.50 -7.13
CA SER A 167 11.02 19.72 -7.91
C SER A 167 11.52 18.41 -8.51
N LEU A 168 12.23 18.47 -9.64
CA LEU A 168 12.87 17.30 -10.26
C LEU A 168 13.74 16.53 -9.26
N LYS A 169 14.53 17.25 -8.45
CA LYS A 169 15.37 16.65 -7.40
C LYS A 169 14.53 15.82 -6.42
N SER A 170 13.42 16.36 -5.94
CA SER A 170 12.50 15.66 -5.03
C SER A 170 11.89 14.43 -5.68
N VAL A 171 11.45 14.54 -6.94
CA VAL A 171 10.88 13.42 -7.70
C VAL A 171 11.90 12.29 -7.84
N LEU A 172 13.14 12.59 -8.21
CA LEU A 172 14.20 11.58 -8.35
C LEU A 172 14.53 10.88 -7.02
N MET A 173 14.63 11.65 -5.93
CA MET A 173 14.88 11.10 -4.60
C MET A 173 13.74 10.18 -4.11
N LEU A 174 12.49 10.53 -4.42
CA LEU A 174 11.33 9.69 -4.09
C LEU A 174 11.28 8.45 -4.98
N ALA A 175 11.49 8.60 -6.28
CA ALA A 175 11.45 7.51 -7.26
C ALA A 175 12.46 6.40 -6.90
N ASP A 176 13.69 6.77 -6.55
CA ASP A 176 14.72 5.82 -6.10
C ASP A 176 14.23 4.98 -4.92
N GLN A 177 13.68 5.61 -3.88
CA GLN A 177 13.17 4.88 -2.73
C GLN A 177 11.93 4.03 -3.05
N MET A 178 10.98 4.56 -3.83
CA MET A 178 9.76 3.86 -4.21
C MET A 178 10.04 2.60 -5.03
N ILE A 179 10.97 2.69 -5.99
CA ILE A 179 11.45 1.53 -6.77
C ILE A 179 12.01 0.46 -5.84
N ASN A 180 12.88 0.84 -4.91
CA ASN A 180 13.45 -0.08 -3.92
C ASN A 180 12.37 -0.75 -3.05
N ARG A 181 11.24 -0.08 -2.74
CA ARG A 181 10.12 -0.70 -2.00
C ARG A 181 9.39 -1.75 -2.84
N VAL A 182 9.08 -1.40 -4.09
CA VAL A 182 8.40 -2.31 -5.02
C VAL A 182 9.27 -3.55 -5.29
N GLU A 183 10.56 -3.34 -5.55
CA GLU A 183 11.53 -4.41 -5.75
C GLU A 183 11.60 -5.33 -4.51
N PHE A 184 11.67 -4.77 -3.31
CA PHE A 184 11.67 -5.56 -2.09
C PHE A 184 10.41 -6.44 -1.97
N VAL A 185 9.23 -5.89 -2.21
CA VAL A 185 7.96 -6.65 -2.16
C VAL A 185 7.94 -7.77 -3.21
N HIS A 186 8.41 -7.47 -4.43
CA HIS A 186 8.54 -8.45 -5.50
C HIS A 186 9.56 -9.55 -5.15
N SER A 187 10.66 -9.21 -4.49
CA SER A 187 11.64 -10.18 -4.00
C SER A 187 11.03 -11.20 -3.03
N LYS A 188 9.99 -10.80 -2.29
CA LYS A 188 9.20 -11.65 -1.40
C LYS A 188 8.07 -12.41 -2.11
N SER A 189 8.01 -12.36 -3.44
CA SER A 189 7.06 -13.07 -4.30
C SER A 189 5.64 -12.49 -4.29
N PHE A 190 5.47 -11.24 -3.90
CA PHE A 190 4.19 -10.54 -3.88
C PHE A 190 4.17 -9.37 -4.85
N LEU A 191 3.00 -9.09 -5.42
CA LEU A 191 2.67 -7.85 -6.10
C LEU A 191 1.81 -7.01 -5.17
N HIS A 192 2.06 -5.71 -5.09
CA HIS A 192 1.24 -4.81 -4.27
C HIS A 192 -0.14 -4.55 -4.88
N ARG A 193 -0.21 -4.33 -6.19
CA ARG A 193 -1.43 -4.05 -6.99
C ARG A 193 -2.20 -2.75 -6.67
N ASP A 194 -1.67 -1.87 -5.82
CA ASP A 194 -2.30 -0.58 -5.48
C ASP A 194 -1.23 0.50 -5.26
N ILE A 195 -0.39 0.72 -6.29
CA ILE A 195 0.70 1.69 -6.24
C ILE A 195 0.13 3.08 -6.55
N LYS A 196 0.07 3.93 -5.53
CA LYS A 196 -0.40 5.33 -5.61
C LYS A 196 0.24 6.19 -4.51
N PRO A 197 0.30 7.52 -4.66
CA PRO A 197 0.95 8.41 -3.68
C PRO A 197 0.42 8.27 -2.24
N ASP A 198 -0.87 7.97 -2.06
CA ASP A 198 -1.49 7.74 -0.75
C ASP A 198 -0.87 6.56 0.02
N ASN A 199 -0.37 5.55 -0.70
CA ASN A 199 0.19 4.32 -0.12
C ASN A 199 1.70 4.41 0.13
N PHE A 200 2.30 5.59 -0.12
CA PHE A 200 3.67 5.89 0.26
C PHE A 200 3.69 6.98 1.32
N ILE A 201 4.29 6.67 2.47
CA ILE A 201 4.25 7.53 3.67
C ILE A 201 5.66 7.87 4.11
N MET A 202 5.91 9.10 4.54
CA MET A 202 7.21 9.45 5.12
C MET A 202 7.34 8.93 6.55
N GLY A 203 8.55 8.56 6.96
CA GLY A 203 8.82 8.24 8.37
C GLY A 203 8.72 9.47 9.29
N LEU A 204 8.84 9.23 10.59
CA LEU A 204 8.88 10.28 11.62
C LEU A 204 10.27 10.43 12.24
N GLY A 205 10.56 11.63 12.76
CA GLY A 205 11.78 11.93 13.51
C GLY A 205 13.05 11.59 12.72
N ARG A 206 13.89 10.70 13.27
CA ARG A 206 15.14 10.26 12.64
C ARG A 206 14.95 9.51 11.31
N ARG A 207 13.71 9.07 11.00
CA ARG A 207 13.35 8.36 9.77
C ARG A 207 12.57 9.24 8.79
N ALA A 208 12.53 10.56 9.00
CA ALA A 208 11.75 11.50 8.18
C ALA A 208 12.19 11.57 6.71
N ASN A 209 13.40 11.11 6.38
CA ASN A 209 13.90 11.00 5.01
C ASN A 209 13.62 9.63 4.35
N GLN A 210 12.98 8.70 5.07
CA GLN A 210 12.66 7.37 4.57
C GLN A 210 11.22 7.29 4.10
N VAL A 211 11.02 6.79 2.88
CA VAL A 211 9.69 6.45 2.34
C VAL A 211 9.29 5.05 2.80
N TYR A 212 8.05 4.90 3.24
CA TYR A 212 7.41 3.65 3.62
C TYR A 212 6.32 3.27 2.62
N MET A 213 6.09 1.98 2.42
CA MET A 213 4.98 1.46 1.64
C MET A 213 3.94 0.83 2.58
N ILE A 214 2.66 1.15 2.37
CA ILE A 214 1.53 0.70 3.19
C ILE A 214 0.39 0.15 2.33
N ASP A 215 -0.62 -0.42 3.00
CA ASP A 215 -1.87 -0.94 2.43
C ASP A 215 -1.70 -2.13 1.48
N PHE A 216 -1.26 -3.25 2.04
CA PHE A 216 -1.14 -4.53 1.32
C PHE A 216 -2.48 -5.29 1.22
N GLY A 217 -3.62 -4.63 1.44
CA GLY A 217 -4.94 -5.26 1.41
C GLY A 217 -5.29 -5.89 0.06
N LEU A 218 -4.74 -5.35 -1.03
CA LEU A 218 -4.89 -5.87 -2.39
C LEU A 218 -3.69 -6.69 -2.87
N ALA A 219 -2.66 -6.91 -2.05
CA ALA A 219 -1.49 -7.65 -2.51
C ALA A 219 -1.82 -9.10 -2.90
N LYS A 220 -1.07 -9.66 -3.85
CA LYS A 220 -1.25 -11.06 -4.31
C LYS A 220 0.11 -11.69 -4.55
N LYS A 221 0.26 -12.96 -4.16
CA LYS A 221 1.46 -13.73 -4.51
C LYS A 221 1.50 -13.89 -6.04
N TYR A 222 2.64 -13.77 -6.70
CA TYR A 222 2.70 -13.93 -8.17
C TYR A 222 3.61 -15.07 -8.62
N ARG A 223 4.47 -15.57 -7.72
CA ARG A 223 5.33 -16.71 -7.97
C ARG A 223 5.31 -17.67 -6.80
N ASP A 224 5.46 -18.96 -7.07
CA ASP A 224 5.52 -20.00 -6.05
C ASP A 224 6.92 -20.08 -5.38
N SER A 225 7.14 -21.09 -4.54
CA SER A 225 8.44 -21.36 -3.91
C SER A 225 9.51 -21.80 -4.92
N SER A 226 9.10 -22.26 -6.10
CA SER A 226 9.97 -22.65 -7.21
C SER A 226 10.27 -21.46 -8.14
N HIS A 227 9.88 -20.24 -7.73
CA HIS A 227 9.95 -19.01 -8.51
C HIS A 227 9.23 -19.05 -9.86
N GLN A 228 8.29 -20.00 -10.04
CA GLN A 228 7.44 -20.08 -11.22
C GLN A 228 6.24 -19.18 -11.06
N HIS A 229 5.83 -18.52 -12.16
CA HIS A 229 4.66 -17.64 -12.15
C HIS A 229 3.39 -18.45 -11.85
N ILE A 230 2.55 -17.93 -10.94
CA ILE A 230 1.25 -18.54 -10.62
C ILE A 230 0.26 -18.06 -11.69
N PRO A 231 -0.29 -18.95 -12.54
CA PRO A 231 -1.30 -18.56 -13.52
C PRO A 231 -2.59 -18.13 -12.81
N TYR A 232 -3.22 -17.06 -13.31
CA TYR A 232 -4.46 -16.49 -12.80
C TYR A 232 -5.51 -16.39 -13.90
#